data_AF-A0A3Q3C2V2-F1
#
_entry.id   AF-A0A3Q3C2V2-F1
#
_cell.length_a   1.000
_cell.length_b   1.000
_cell.length_c   1.000
_cell.angle_alpha   90.00
_cell.angle_beta   90.00
_cell.angle_gamma   90.00
#
_symmetry.space_group_name_H-M   'P 1'
#
loop_
_entity.id
_entity.type
_entity.pdbx_description
1 polymer ?
#
loop_
_entity_poly.entity_id
_entity_poly.type
_entity_poly.pdbx_seq_one_letter_code
_entity_poly.pdbx_strand_id
1 'polypeptide(L)'
;MEYSERVLCGTGEVEPDPNIVSEEAGKLYSELQTVIEIHGESVVESLVPIFVWVLEGLASCKAQLRDREEEAEREKAEREELLERYHAEKTLRKESQERYLELDDQIEQERRAMRGREKERERRERDLEKKARQQADQLVALEEQKANLSRELSALRNTHNKLALTYRELLEKRKESERDSPLRNADFPSHQVLPEPSVTEKMIKRPHSKSGPPCLEDLMAKKEKQVDRAAKPSTNQFVIDIINSTPELAHFNGCVNARY
;
A
#
# COMPACT_ATOMS: atom_id res chain seq x y z
N MET A 1 30.16 -21.05 -19.16
CA MET A 1 30.72 -22.40 -19.27
C MET A 1 29.73 -23.22 -20.08
N GLU A 2 29.93 -23.25 -21.39
CA GLU A 2 29.18 -24.10 -22.32
C GLU A 2 29.79 -25.49 -22.25
N TYR A 3 29.10 -26.42 -21.60
CA TYR A 3 29.46 -27.83 -21.70
C TYR A 3 29.05 -28.33 -23.09
N SER A 4 30.03 -28.39 -23.98
CA SER A 4 29.90 -29.00 -25.30
C SER A 4 29.82 -30.52 -25.12
N GLU A 5 28.62 -31.04 -24.91
CA GLU A 5 28.35 -32.50 -24.88
C GLU A 5 28.26 -32.99 -26.33
N ARG A 6 29.41 -33.03 -27.00
CA ARG A 6 29.58 -33.83 -28.23
C ARG A 6 30.15 -35.19 -27.82
N VAL A 7 29.28 -36.02 -27.25
CA VAL A 7 29.55 -37.45 -27.09
C VAL A 7 28.62 -38.19 -28.04
N LEU A 8 29.14 -38.38 -29.25
CA LEU A 8 29.04 -39.59 -30.05
C LEU A 8 27.89 -40.54 -29.68
N CYS A 9 26.67 -40.26 -30.14
CA CYS A 9 25.69 -41.32 -30.40
C CYS A 9 26.03 -41.89 -31.78
N GLY A 10 27.11 -42.66 -31.81
CA GLY A 10 27.58 -43.40 -32.96
C GLY A 10 27.59 -44.87 -32.60
N THR A 11 26.42 -45.47 -32.50
CA THR A 11 26.28 -46.93 -32.48
C THR A 11 25.03 -47.22 -33.26
N GLY A 12 25.20 -47.68 -34.50
CA GLY A 12 24.10 -47.97 -35.40
C GLY A 12 23.10 -48.87 -34.72
N GLU A 13 21.82 -48.53 -34.90
CA GLU A 13 20.70 -49.43 -34.74
C GLU A 13 20.95 -50.67 -35.61
N VAL A 14 21.68 -51.63 -35.07
CA VAL A 14 21.57 -53.01 -35.50
C VAL A 14 20.92 -53.68 -34.32
N GLU A 15 19.59 -53.59 -34.27
CA GLU A 15 18.79 -54.48 -33.45
C GLU A 15 19.31 -55.89 -33.76
N PRO A 16 19.96 -56.59 -32.81
CA PRO A 16 20.49 -57.91 -33.11
C PRO A 16 19.28 -58.82 -33.28
N ASP A 17 19.00 -59.19 -34.53
CA ASP A 17 17.86 -60.04 -34.88
C ASP A 17 17.89 -61.30 -33.98
N PRO A 18 16.80 -61.55 -33.22
CA PRO A 18 16.74 -62.64 -32.26
C PRO A 18 16.95 -64.02 -32.91
N ASN A 19 16.77 -64.12 -34.22
CA ASN A 19 16.85 -65.39 -34.95
C ASN A 19 18.24 -65.70 -35.49
N ILE A 20 19.22 -64.79 -35.43
CA ILE A 20 20.56 -65.02 -35.99
C ILE A 20 21.20 -66.28 -35.41
N VAL A 21 21.06 -66.53 -34.10
CA VAL A 21 21.65 -67.75 -33.48
C VAL A 21 20.97 -69.02 -33.99
N SER A 22 19.66 -68.96 -34.23
CA SER A 22 18.89 -70.07 -34.82
C SER A 22 19.24 -70.29 -36.28
N GLU A 23 19.50 -69.22 -37.05
CA GLU A 23 19.94 -69.31 -38.44
C GLU A 23 21.35 -69.88 -38.57
N GLU A 24 22.30 -69.41 -37.76
CA GLU A 24 23.66 -69.96 -37.69
C GLU A 24 23.65 -71.41 -37.21
N ALA A 25 22.82 -71.75 -36.23
CA ALA A 25 22.61 -73.13 -35.81
C ALA A 25 22.09 -73.99 -36.98
N GLY A 26 21.07 -73.51 -37.71
CA GLY A 26 20.51 -74.20 -38.88
C GLY A 26 21.54 -74.46 -39.98
N LYS A 27 22.40 -73.47 -40.28
CA LYS A 27 23.53 -73.63 -41.22
C LYS A 27 24.53 -74.66 -40.71
N LEU A 28 24.92 -74.57 -39.44
CA LEU A 28 25.87 -75.47 -38.82
C LEU A 28 25.37 -76.93 -38.82
N TYR A 29 24.10 -77.16 -38.48
CA TYR A 29 23.50 -78.50 -38.51
C TYR A 29 23.36 -79.05 -39.93
N SER A 30 23.12 -78.19 -40.93
CA SER A 30 23.06 -78.58 -42.34
C SER A 30 24.43 -79.04 -42.86
N GLU A 31 25.51 -78.35 -42.50
CA GLU A 31 26.88 -78.76 -42.80
C GLU A 31 27.27 -80.06 -42.08
N LEU A 32 26.91 -80.20 -40.79
CA LEU A 32 27.11 -81.44 -40.04
C LEU A 32 26.42 -82.63 -40.72
N GLN A 33 25.20 -82.43 -41.23
CA GLN A 33 24.48 -83.45 -41.98
C GLN A 33 25.24 -83.90 -43.23
N THR A 34 25.83 -82.96 -43.99
CA THR A 34 26.70 -83.30 -45.13
C THR A 34 27.95 -84.09 -44.71
N VAL A 35 28.55 -83.76 -43.56
CA VAL A 35 29.71 -84.51 -43.03
C VAL A 35 29.32 -85.94 -42.66
N ILE A 36 28.17 -86.14 -42.01
CA ILE A 36 27.63 -87.46 -41.65
C ILE A 36 27.42 -88.32 -42.90
N GLU A 37 26.86 -87.74 -43.96
CA GLU A 37 26.59 -88.45 -45.22
C GLU A 37 27.87 -88.97 -45.91
N ILE A 38 28.98 -88.22 -45.81
CA ILE A 38 30.25 -88.57 -46.47
C ILE A 38 31.13 -89.46 -45.58
N HIS A 39 31.20 -89.18 -44.28
CA HIS A 39 32.20 -89.74 -43.37
C HIS A 39 31.63 -90.60 -42.22
N GLY A 40 30.30 -90.64 -42.07
CA GLY A 40 29.61 -91.37 -41.00
C GLY A 40 29.43 -90.58 -39.71
N GLU A 41 28.45 -91.00 -38.92
CA GLU A 41 27.98 -90.31 -37.70
C GLU A 41 29.02 -90.23 -36.57
N SER A 42 29.86 -91.27 -36.42
CA SER A 42 30.84 -91.37 -35.34
C SER A 42 31.88 -90.25 -35.31
N VAL A 43 32.08 -89.55 -36.44
CA VAL A 43 33.02 -88.42 -36.54
C VAL A 43 32.50 -87.18 -35.82
N VAL A 44 31.17 -87.01 -35.74
CA VAL A 44 30.53 -85.79 -35.20
C VAL A 44 29.92 -85.97 -33.82
N GLU A 45 29.73 -87.20 -33.34
CA GLU A 45 29.12 -87.49 -32.03
C GLU A 45 29.73 -86.69 -30.87
N SER A 46 31.06 -86.59 -30.81
CA SER A 46 31.75 -85.85 -29.74
C SER A 46 31.71 -84.33 -29.93
N LEU A 47 31.46 -83.86 -31.14
CA LEU A 47 31.50 -82.45 -31.52
C LEU A 47 30.15 -81.76 -31.35
N VAL A 48 29.05 -82.48 -31.58
CA VAL A 48 27.67 -81.96 -31.43
C VAL A 48 27.44 -81.34 -30.04
N PRO A 49 27.79 -81.99 -28.90
CA PRO A 49 27.60 -81.39 -27.58
C PRO A 49 28.40 -80.09 -27.38
N ILE A 50 29.59 -79.99 -27.98
CA ILE A 50 30.43 -78.78 -27.90
C ILE A 50 29.75 -77.64 -28.67
N PHE A 51 29.23 -77.90 -29.87
CA PHE A 51 28.52 -76.89 -30.65
C PHE A 51 27.22 -76.46 -29.98
N VAL A 52 26.44 -77.38 -29.43
CA VAL A 52 25.24 -77.05 -28.64
C VAL A 52 25.63 -76.10 -27.50
N TRP A 53 26.65 -76.43 -26.72
CA TRP A 53 27.13 -75.58 -25.63
C TRP A 53 27.57 -74.19 -26.10
N VAL A 54 28.30 -74.10 -27.22
CA VAL A 54 28.71 -72.81 -27.81
C VAL A 54 27.51 -71.99 -28.28
N LEU A 55 26.52 -72.62 -28.94
CA LEU A 55 25.31 -71.96 -29.43
C LEU A 55 24.43 -71.46 -28.27
N GLU A 56 24.26 -72.26 -27.22
CA GLU A 56 23.57 -71.86 -25.99
C GLU A 56 24.29 -70.70 -25.29
N GLY A 57 25.62 -70.75 -25.21
CA GLY A 57 26.44 -69.67 -24.69
C GLY A 57 26.28 -68.38 -25.50
N LEU A 58 26.27 -68.47 -26.83
CA LEU A 58 26.06 -67.33 -27.73
C LEU A 58 24.64 -66.75 -27.58
N ALA A 59 23.61 -67.61 -27.50
CA ALA A 59 22.24 -67.19 -27.26
C ALA A 59 22.11 -66.46 -25.91
N SER A 60 22.72 -66.98 -24.85
CA SER A 60 22.74 -66.35 -23.52
C SER A 60 23.45 -65.00 -23.53
N CYS A 61 24.64 -64.91 -24.14
CA CYS A 61 25.38 -63.66 -24.26
C CYS A 61 24.59 -62.60 -25.04
N LYS A 62 23.91 -62.98 -26.13
CA LYS A 62 23.05 -62.06 -26.88
C LYS A 62 21.84 -61.60 -26.09
N ALA A 63 21.17 -62.49 -25.36
CA ALA A 63 20.06 -62.11 -24.50
C ALA A 63 20.50 -61.09 -23.44
N GLN A 64 21.63 -61.36 -22.77
CA GLN A 64 22.20 -60.42 -21.79
C GLN A 64 22.60 -59.07 -22.40
N LEU A 65 23.12 -59.07 -23.64
CA LEU A 65 23.44 -57.82 -24.34
C LEU A 65 22.18 -56.98 -24.58
N ARG A 66 21.08 -57.61 -25.05
CA ARG A 66 19.81 -56.91 -25.26
C ARG A 66 19.24 -56.35 -23.97
N ASP A 67 19.22 -57.15 -22.90
CA ASP A 67 18.75 -56.69 -21.59
C ASP A 67 19.53 -55.45 -21.12
N ARG A 68 20.85 -55.43 -21.36
CA ARG A 68 21.73 -54.29 -21.03
C ARG A 68 21.50 -53.07 -21.93
N GLU A 69 21.22 -53.27 -23.21
CA GLU A 69 20.85 -52.20 -24.14
C GLU A 69 19.51 -51.57 -23.72
N GLU A 70 18.51 -52.39 -23.38
CA GLU A 70 17.22 -51.92 -22.86
C GLU A 70 17.36 -51.17 -21.52
N GLU A 71 18.22 -51.65 -20.62
CA GLU A 71 18.57 -50.94 -19.38
C GLU A 71 19.21 -49.57 -19.68
N ALA A 72 20.14 -49.50 -20.63
CA ALA A 72 20.80 -48.26 -21.01
C ALA A 72 19.83 -47.25 -21.64
N GLU A 73 18.90 -47.70 -22.48
CA GLU A 73 17.87 -46.84 -23.06
C GLU A 73 16.89 -46.31 -21.99
N ARG A 74 16.52 -47.14 -21.00
CA ARG A 74 15.73 -46.68 -19.85
C ARG A 74 16.47 -45.63 -19.03
N GLU A 75 17.75 -45.85 -18.74
CA GLU A 75 18.56 -44.89 -17.99
C GLU A 75 18.75 -43.57 -18.77
N LYS A 76 18.92 -43.62 -20.10
CA LYS A 76 18.95 -42.42 -20.95
C LYS A 76 17.64 -41.64 -20.86
N ALA A 77 16.49 -42.31 -20.97
CA ALA A 77 15.18 -41.67 -20.86
C ALA A 77 14.96 -41.02 -19.47
N GLU A 78 15.34 -41.71 -18.40
CA GLU A 78 15.29 -41.16 -17.03
C GLU A 78 16.23 -39.95 -16.87
N ARG A 79 17.42 -39.99 -17.46
CA ARG A 79 18.37 -38.87 -17.47
C ARG A 79 17.78 -37.65 -18.19
N GLU A 80 17.14 -37.85 -19.33
CA GLU A 80 16.50 -36.78 -20.10
C GLU A 80 15.34 -36.14 -19.32
N GLU A 81 14.47 -36.94 -18.72
CA GLU A 81 13.38 -36.43 -17.86
C GLU A 81 13.93 -35.64 -16.67
N LEU A 82 15.01 -36.13 -16.04
CA LEU A 82 15.64 -35.43 -14.92
C LEU A 82 16.25 -34.09 -15.35
N LEU A 83 16.85 -34.02 -16.54
CA LEU A 83 17.37 -32.78 -17.11
C LEU A 83 16.25 -31.77 -17.41
N GLU A 84 15.14 -32.21 -17.99
CA GLU A 84 13.98 -31.35 -18.23
C GLU A 84 13.43 -30.74 -16.93
N ARG A 85 13.24 -31.58 -15.91
CA ARG A 85 12.81 -31.12 -14.57
C ARG A 85 13.80 -30.14 -13.96
N TYR A 86 15.10 -30.42 -14.06
CA TYR A 86 16.14 -29.51 -13.59
C TYR A 86 16.08 -28.15 -14.31
N HIS A 87 15.89 -28.13 -15.63
CA HIS A 87 15.79 -26.89 -16.39
C HIS A 87 14.51 -26.10 -16.06
N ALA A 88 13.38 -26.78 -15.86
CA ALA A 88 12.14 -26.16 -15.42
C ALA A 88 12.30 -25.52 -14.03
N GLU A 89 12.86 -26.26 -13.05
CA GLU A 89 13.11 -25.76 -11.70
C GLU A 89 14.10 -24.58 -11.69
N LYS A 90 15.17 -24.67 -12.49
CA LYS A 90 16.13 -23.58 -12.64
C LYS A 90 15.48 -22.31 -13.18
N THR A 91 14.54 -22.44 -14.12
CA THR A 91 13.79 -21.31 -14.69
C THR A 91 12.83 -20.73 -13.66
N LEU A 92 12.06 -21.57 -12.99
CA LEU A 92 11.13 -21.16 -11.93
C LEU A 92 11.86 -20.43 -10.79
N ARG A 93 13.05 -20.91 -10.40
CA ARG A 93 13.87 -20.26 -9.37
C ARG A 93 14.36 -18.89 -9.82
N LYS A 94 14.73 -18.73 -11.09
CA LYS A 94 15.14 -17.45 -11.65
C LYS A 94 13.97 -16.47 -11.68
N GLU A 95 12.81 -16.89 -12.16
CA GLU A 95 11.59 -16.07 -12.17
C GLU A 95 11.17 -15.66 -10.76
N SER A 96 11.25 -16.58 -9.80
CA SER A 96 10.98 -16.26 -8.39
C SER A 96 11.95 -15.22 -7.85
N GLN A 97 13.24 -15.32 -8.14
CA GLN A 97 14.24 -14.33 -7.72
C GLN A 97 13.98 -12.95 -8.33
N GLU A 98 13.66 -12.89 -9.63
CA GLU A 98 13.29 -11.64 -10.31
C GLU A 98 12.05 -11.00 -9.66
N ARG A 99 11.03 -11.81 -9.37
CA ARG A 99 9.81 -11.34 -8.69
C ARG A 99 10.09 -10.80 -7.29
N TYR A 100 11.02 -11.40 -6.53
CA TYR A 100 11.40 -10.87 -5.22
C TYR A 100 12.10 -9.51 -5.34
N LEU A 101 12.97 -9.34 -6.35
CA LEU A 101 13.63 -8.05 -6.59
C LEU A 101 12.62 -6.95 -6.96
N GLU A 102 11.65 -7.26 -7.82
CA GLU A 102 10.57 -6.33 -8.19
C GLU A 102 9.73 -5.91 -6.97
N LEU A 103 9.40 -6.86 -6.10
CA LEU A 103 8.67 -6.57 -4.86
C LEU A 103 9.48 -5.71 -3.90
N ASP A 104 10.77 -5.99 -3.73
CA ASP A 104 11.66 -5.19 -2.88
C ASP A 104 11.77 -3.75 -3.41
N ASP A 105 11.90 -3.57 -4.74
CA ASP A 105 11.92 -2.25 -5.38
C ASP A 105 10.60 -1.49 -5.19
N GLN A 106 9.47 -2.18 -5.34
CA GLN A 106 8.14 -1.60 -5.10
C GLN A 106 7.99 -1.16 -3.64
N ILE A 107 8.32 -2.03 -2.68
CA ILE A 107 8.26 -1.72 -1.26
C ILE A 107 9.15 -0.51 -0.95
N GLU A 108 10.37 -0.46 -1.48
CA GLU A 108 11.27 0.66 -1.21
C GLU A 108 10.76 1.96 -1.86
N GLN A 109 10.13 1.90 -3.04
CA GLN A 109 9.46 3.04 -3.66
C GLN A 109 8.30 3.56 -2.80
N GLU A 110 7.42 2.69 -2.32
CA GLU A 110 6.32 3.04 -1.42
C GLU A 110 6.83 3.63 -0.10
N ARG A 111 7.88 3.03 0.48
CA ARG A 111 8.58 3.52 1.68
C ARG A 111 9.13 4.93 1.47
N ARG A 112 9.75 5.20 0.31
CA ARG A 112 10.24 6.54 -0.07
C ARG A 112 9.09 7.54 -0.22
N ALA A 113 8.00 7.16 -0.88
CA ALA A 113 6.83 8.01 -1.05
C ALA A 113 6.17 8.35 0.29
N MET A 114 6.02 7.36 1.18
CA MET A 114 5.52 7.56 2.55
C MET A 114 6.38 8.51 3.35
N ARG A 115 7.71 8.30 3.38
CA ARG A 115 8.65 9.24 4.02
C ARG A 115 8.56 10.65 3.44
N GLY A 116 8.35 10.78 2.13
CA GLY A 116 8.14 12.07 1.48
C GLY A 116 6.89 12.79 1.99
N ARG A 117 5.76 12.06 2.07
CA ARG A 117 4.50 12.59 2.61
C ARG A 117 4.62 12.97 4.08
N GLU A 118 5.32 12.16 4.87
CA GLU A 118 5.57 12.42 6.30
C GLU A 118 6.38 13.71 6.51
N LYS A 119 7.49 13.88 5.79
CA LYS A 119 8.29 15.12 5.83
C LYS A 119 7.47 16.36 5.49
N GLU A 120 6.58 16.26 4.52
CA GLU A 120 5.71 17.37 4.13
C GLU A 120 4.66 17.67 5.21
N ARG A 121 4.09 16.64 5.86
CA ARG A 121 3.19 16.82 7.01
C ARG A 121 3.91 17.48 8.19
N GLU A 122 5.12 17.02 8.50
CA GLU A 122 5.94 17.54 9.59
C GLU A 122 6.33 19.02 9.35
N ARG A 123 6.58 19.42 8.09
CA ARG A 123 6.77 20.83 7.73
C ARG A 123 5.50 21.65 7.98
N ARG A 124 4.34 21.18 7.52
CA ARG A 124 3.06 21.88 7.73
C ARG A 124 2.71 22.01 9.21
N GLU A 125 2.97 20.97 10.00
CA GLU A 125 2.76 21.00 11.44
C GLU A 125 3.61 22.08 12.11
N ARG A 126 4.92 22.14 11.81
CA ARG A 126 5.80 23.20 12.33
C ARG A 126 5.33 24.59 11.94
N ASP A 127 4.82 24.78 10.72
CA ASP A 127 4.32 26.07 10.26
C ASP A 127 3.01 26.47 10.97
N LEU A 128 2.12 25.51 11.22
CA LEU A 128 0.91 25.73 12.01
C LEU A 128 1.23 26.02 13.47
N GLU A 129 2.20 25.32 14.05
CA GLU A 129 2.66 25.54 15.42
C GLU A 129 3.22 26.96 15.57
N LYS A 130 4.05 27.43 14.63
CA LYS A 130 4.55 28.81 14.64
C LYS A 130 3.40 29.83 14.59
N LYS A 131 2.40 29.61 13.74
CA LYS A 131 1.22 30.49 13.65
C LYS A 131 0.40 30.48 14.94
N ALA A 132 0.21 29.31 15.57
CA ALA A 132 -0.48 29.19 16.84
C ALA A 132 0.25 29.94 17.96
N ARG A 133 1.58 29.82 18.04
CA ARG A 133 2.40 30.59 18.99
C ARG A 133 2.26 32.09 18.77
N GLN A 134 2.37 32.56 17.52
CA GLN A 134 2.17 33.97 17.18
C GLN A 134 0.79 34.50 17.57
N GLN A 135 -0.27 33.70 17.39
CA GLN A 135 -1.62 34.07 17.80
C GLN A 135 -1.77 34.10 19.33
N ALA A 136 -1.14 33.17 20.04
CA ALA A 136 -1.11 33.18 21.51
C ALA A 136 -0.43 34.44 22.04
N ASP A 137 0.72 34.82 21.47
CA ASP A 137 1.44 36.05 21.85
C ASP A 137 0.58 37.31 21.61
N GLN A 138 -0.14 37.36 20.47
CA GLN A 138 -1.08 38.46 20.18
C GLN A 138 -2.23 38.52 21.20
N LEU A 139 -2.76 37.38 21.60
CA LEU A 139 -3.84 37.29 22.57
C LEU A 139 -3.39 37.81 23.94
N VAL A 140 -2.19 37.40 24.41
CA VAL A 140 -1.61 37.89 25.67
C VAL A 140 -1.45 39.41 25.64
N ALA A 141 -0.91 39.98 24.56
CA ALA A 141 -0.75 41.42 24.42
C ALA A 141 -2.10 42.18 24.49
N LEU A 142 -3.14 41.63 23.88
CA LEU A 142 -4.50 42.20 23.95
C LEU A 142 -5.11 42.09 25.35
N GLU A 143 -4.86 40.99 26.06
CA GLU A 143 -5.30 40.81 27.45
C GLU A 143 -4.63 41.81 28.39
N GLU A 144 -3.33 42.07 28.22
CA GLU A 144 -2.59 43.09 28.95
C GLU A 144 -3.15 44.50 28.68
N GLN A 145 -3.43 44.84 27.41
CA GLN A 145 -4.07 46.11 27.04
C GLN A 145 -5.45 46.25 27.68
N LYS A 146 -6.26 45.19 27.66
CA LYS A 146 -7.58 45.16 28.31
C LYS A 146 -7.46 45.35 29.81
N ALA A 147 -6.49 44.70 30.46
CA ALA A 147 -6.22 44.85 31.89
C ALA A 147 -5.77 46.27 32.25
N ASN A 148 -4.91 46.89 31.42
CA ASN A 148 -4.50 48.29 31.53
C ASN A 148 -5.69 49.24 31.50
N LEU A 149 -6.52 49.15 30.44
CA LEU A 149 -7.71 49.99 30.30
C LEU A 149 -8.71 49.78 31.44
N SER A 150 -8.86 48.53 31.91
CA SER A 150 -9.73 48.23 33.05
C SER A 150 -9.24 48.90 34.34
N ARG A 151 -7.92 48.95 34.57
CA ARG A 151 -7.31 49.66 35.69
C ARG A 151 -7.49 51.18 35.56
N GLU A 152 -7.26 51.76 34.40
CA GLU A 152 -7.47 53.19 34.14
C GLU A 152 -8.93 53.61 34.35
N LEU A 153 -9.87 52.80 33.86
CA LEU A 153 -11.30 53.03 34.01
C LEU A 153 -11.73 52.92 35.49
N SER A 154 -11.20 51.96 36.24
CA SER A 154 -11.36 51.86 37.68
C SER A 154 -10.83 53.10 38.41
N ALA A 155 -9.62 53.55 38.07
CA ALA A 155 -9.02 54.75 38.64
C ALA A 155 -9.86 56.00 38.36
N LEU A 156 -10.33 56.17 37.11
CA LEU A 156 -11.19 57.27 36.70
C LEU A 156 -12.55 57.26 37.43
N ARG A 157 -13.17 56.07 37.60
CA ARG A 157 -14.38 55.94 38.42
C ARG A 157 -14.13 56.35 39.87
N ASN A 158 -12.99 55.94 40.44
CA ASN A 158 -12.64 56.29 41.81
C ASN A 158 -12.39 57.80 41.96
N THR A 159 -11.72 58.46 41.01
CA THR A 159 -11.53 59.92 41.05
C THR A 159 -12.84 60.67 40.85
N HIS A 160 -13.69 60.21 39.92
CA HIS A 160 -15.03 60.77 39.72
C HIS A 160 -15.88 60.66 40.99
N ASN A 161 -15.92 59.50 41.62
CA ASN A 161 -16.65 59.29 42.87
C ASN A 161 -16.14 60.18 43.99
N LYS A 162 -14.80 60.32 44.14
CA LYS A 162 -14.20 61.24 45.10
C LYS A 162 -14.62 62.69 44.83
N LEU A 163 -14.55 63.14 43.57
CA LEU A 163 -14.97 64.49 43.19
C LEU A 163 -16.46 64.72 43.50
N ALA A 164 -17.32 63.77 43.18
CA ALA A 164 -18.75 63.84 43.46
C ALA A 164 -19.05 63.94 44.97
N LEU A 165 -18.33 63.19 45.82
CA LEU A 165 -18.43 63.31 47.28
C LEU A 165 -17.98 64.68 47.76
N THR A 166 -16.81 65.16 47.34
CA THR A 166 -16.31 66.49 47.73
C THR A 166 -17.26 67.61 47.29
N TYR A 167 -17.85 67.51 46.09
CA TYR A 167 -18.85 68.46 45.61
C TYR A 167 -20.10 68.45 46.50
N ARG A 168 -20.58 67.28 46.89
CA ARG A 168 -21.71 67.14 47.82
C ARG A 168 -21.41 67.77 49.17
N GLU A 169 -20.23 67.52 49.73
CA GLU A 169 -19.79 68.13 51.01
C GLU A 169 -19.70 69.65 50.91
N LEU A 170 -19.19 70.20 49.80
CA LEU A 170 -19.15 71.65 49.58
C LEU A 170 -20.55 72.25 49.47
N LEU A 171 -21.49 71.56 48.82
CA LEU A 171 -22.90 71.99 48.77
C LEU A 171 -23.54 71.98 50.16
N GLU A 172 -23.31 70.95 50.98
CA GLU A 172 -23.82 70.91 52.35
C GLU A 172 -23.22 72.05 53.21
N LYS A 173 -21.90 72.28 53.15
CA LYS A 173 -21.25 73.41 53.85
C LYS A 173 -21.81 74.77 53.42
N ARG A 174 -22.13 74.95 52.13
CA ARG A 174 -22.78 76.18 51.65
C ARG A 174 -24.15 76.37 52.29
N LYS A 175 -24.98 75.31 52.30
CA LYS A 175 -26.29 75.34 52.96
C LYS A 175 -26.18 75.62 54.46
N GLU A 176 -25.17 75.09 55.13
CA GLU A 176 -24.90 75.35 56.55
C GLU A 176 -24.48 76.81 56.78
N SER A 177 -23.60 77.37 55.94
CA SER A 177 -23.21 78.79 56.03
C SER A 177 -24.35 79.78 55.75
N GLU A 178 -25.31 79.40 54.89
CA GLU A 178 -26.55 80.15 54.67
C GLU A 178 -27.48 80.09 55.90
N ARG A 179 -27.42 79.01 56.71
CA ARG A 179 -28.20 78.86 57.93
C ARG A 179 -27.59 79.57 59.14
N ASP A 180 -26.26 79.69 59.21
CA ASP A 180 -25.52 80.35 60.29
C ASP A 180 -25.35 81.88 60.11
N SER A 181 -25.91 82.47 59.05
CA SER A 181 -26.02 83.93 58.93
C SER A 181 -27.30 84.44 59.63
N PRO A 182 -27.21 85.27 60.69
CA PRO A 182 -28.40 85.87 61.27
C PRO A 182 -28.84 87.04 60.38
N LEU A 183 -29.77 86.77 59.46
CA LEU A 183 -30.96 87.59 59.18
C LEU A 183 -31.71 87.09 57.93
N ARG A 184 -32.93 86.64 58.20
CA ARG A 184 -34.15 86.71 57.37
C ARG A 184 -34.29 85.86 56.10
N ASN A 185 -35.29 85.00 56.23
CA ASN A 185 -36.49 84.86 55.38
C ASN A 185 -36.51 83.79 54.28
N ALA A 186 -37.49 82.90 54.48
CA ALA A 186 -38.14 81.98 53.57
C ALA A 186 -38.37 82.53 52.14
N ASP A 187 -38.13 81.69 51.14
CA ASP A 187 -39.18 80.96 50.42
C ASP A 187 -38.57 80.07 49.31
N PHE A 188 -38.88 78.77 49.33
CA PHE A 188 -38.69 77.87 48.19
C PHE A 188 -39.97 77.89 47.33
N PRO A 189 -39.86 77.70 46.00
CA PRO A 189 -40.03 76.35 45.45
C PRO A 189 -38.95 76.03 44.41
N SER A 190 -38.19 74.95 44.59
CA SER A 190 -38.49 73.63 44.02
C SER A 190 -38.82 73.66 42.52
N HIS A 191 -37.80 73.47 41.69
CA HIS A 191 -37.82 72.45 40.64
C HIS A 191 -36.42 71.84 40.51
N GLN A 192 -36.27 70.70 41.17
CA GLN A 192 -35.29 69.70 40.78
C GLN A 192 -35.67 69.17 39.41
N VAL A 193 -34.79 69.32 38.43
CA VAL A 193 -34.58 68.28 37.44
C VAL A 193 -33.07 68.09 37.37
N LEU A 194 -32.57 67.19 38.22
CA LEU A 194 -31.32 66.51 37.95
C LEU A 194 -31.48 65.80 36.59
N PRO A 195 -30.58 65.99 35.62
CA PRO A 195 -30.44 65.02 34.56
C PRO A 195 -29.88 63.76 35.23
N GLU A 196 -30.68 62.70 35.31
CA GLU A 196 -30.12 61.36 35.46
C GLU A 196 -29.07 61.17 34.36
N PRO A 197 -27.84 60.70 34.65
CA PRO A 197 -27.05 60.07 33.62
C PRO A 197 -27.70 58.72 33.36
N SER A 198 -28.81 58.73 32.61
CA SER A 198 -29.20 57.55 31.86
C SER A 198 -28.05 57.28 30.90
N VAL A 199 -27.15 56.39 31.31
CA VAL A 199 -26.28 55.70 30.37
C VAL A 199 -27.26 54.91 29.52
N THR A 200 -27.73 55.55 28.46
CA THR A 200 -28.35 54.87 27.35
C THR A 200 -27.28 53.88 26.90
N GLU A 201 -27.50 52.62 27.23
CA GLU A 201 -26.85 51.49 26.61
C GLU A 201 -27.36 51.43 25.16
N LYS A 202 -27.08 52.48 24.39
CA LYS A 202 -27.05 52.39 22.95
C LYS A 202 -25.91 51.42 22.70
N MET A 203 -26.29 50.17 22.45
CA MET A 203 -25.50 49.27 21.63
C MET A 203 -25.09 50.07 20.38
N ILE A 204 -23.90 50.66 20.43
CA ILE A 204 -23.19 51.05 19.22
C ILE A 204 -22.95 49.70 18.55
N LYS A 205 -23.87 49.34 17.64
CA LYS A 205 -23.62 48.32 16.65
C LYS A 205 -22.40 48.80 15.88
N ARG A 206 -21.24 48.29 16.27
CA ARG A 206 -19.98 48.44 15.56
C ARG A 206 -20.25 47.94 14.15
N PRO A 207 -20.20 48.80 13.12
CA PRO A 207 -20.27 48.30 11.77
C PRO A 207 -18.95 47.55 11.54
N HIS A 208 -19.05 46.37 10.93
CA HIS A 208 -17.94 45.53 10.49
C HIS A 208 -17.25 44.66 11.58
N SER A 209 -17.93 43.57 11.95
CA SER A 209 -17.26 42.30 12.28
C SER A 209 -17.69 41.25 11.25
N LYS A 210 -16.95 41.14 10.15
CA LYS A 210 -16.93 39.91 9.34
C LYS A 210 -15.71 39.10 9.77
N SER A 211 -15.81 38.40 10.90
CA SER A 211 -14.86 37.36 11.27
C SER A 211 -15.54 36.34 12.19
N GLY A 212 -16.50 35.62 11.63
CA GLY A 212 -16.77 34.25 12.06
C GLY A 212 -15.95 33.29 11.18
N PRO A 213 -15.74 32.03 11.58
CA PRO A 213 -15.10 31.04 10.73
C PRO A 213 -15.92 30.89 9.43
N PRO A 214 -15.30 30.61 8.27
CA PRO A 214 -16.07 30.45 7.04
C PRO A 214 -17.05 29.29 7.19
N CYS A 215 -18.35 29.57 7.08
CA CYS A 215 -19.35 28.55 6.88
C CYS A 215 -19.13 27.92 5.50
N LEU A 216 -19.29 26.60 5.43
CA LEU A 216 -18.91 25.70 4.33
C LEU A 216 -19.75 25.88 3.03
N GLU A 217 -20.50 26.96 2.86
CA GLU A 217 -21.53 27.04 1.81
C GLU A 217 -21.30 28.10 0.71
N ASP A 218 -20.29 28.99 0.81
CA ASP A 218 -20.18 30.17 -0.09
C ASP A 218 -19.12 30.10 -1.21
N LEU A 219 -18.64 28.92 -1.60
CA LEU A 219 -17.71 28.77 -2.76
C LEU A 219 -18.35 28.28 -4.06
N MET A 220 -19.68 28.16 -4.12
CA MET A 220 -20.37 27.63 -5.30
C MET A 220 -21.05 28.72 -6.15
N ALA A 221 -20.38 29.86 -6.38
CA ALA A 221 -20.86 30.84 -7.35
C ALA A 221 -19.74 31.72 -7.93
N LYS A 222 -18.79 31.11 -8.66
CA LYS A 222 -18.18 31.65 -9.90
C LYS A 222 -17.06 30.74 -10.40
N LYS A 223 -17.45 29.71 -11.14
CA LYS A 223 -16.66 29.23 -12.27
C LYS A 223 -17.60 28.59 -13.27
N GLU A 224 -18.23 29.41 -14.11
CA GLU A 224 -18.74 28.95 -15.38
C GLU A 224 -17.56 28.46 -16.22
N LYS A 225 -17.45 27.14 -16.35
CA LYS A 225 -17.03 26.48 -17.58
C LYS A 225 -17.74 25.13 -17.65
N GLN A 226 -18.85 25.16 -18.40
CA GLN A 226 -19.36 24.09 -19.27
C GLN A 226 -19.06 22.65 -18.83
N VAL A 227 -20.04 22.00 -18.20
CA VAL A 227 -20.17 20.54 -18.24
C VAL A 227 -21.65 20.19 -18.36
N ASP A 228 -21.91 19.31 -19.32
CA ASP A 228 -23.21 18.83 -19.74
C ASP A 228 -24.09 18.28 -18.63
N ARG A 229 -25.39 18.46 -18.86
CA ARG A 229 -26.51 17.91 -18.10
C ARG A 229 -26.48 16.39 -18.21
N ALA A 230 -25.80 15.71 -17.30
CA ALA A 230 -25.88 14.25 -17.16
C ALA A 230 -26.86 13.88 -16.04
N ALA A 231 -27.80 13.01 -16.39
CA ALA A 231 -28.82 12.45 -15.51
C ALA A 231 -28.22 11.89 -14.23
N LYS A 232 -29.03 11.87 -13.14
CA LYS A 232 -28.67 11.28 -11.84
C LYS A 232 -27.96 9.95 -12.07
N PRO A 233 -26.69 9.80 -11.66
CA PRO A 233 -26.01 8.51 -11.78
C PRO A 233 -26.80 7.52 -10.94
N SER A 234 -27.16 6.39 -11.54
CA SER A 234 -27.65 5.25 -10.77
C SER A 234 -26.64 4.97 -9.66
N THR A 235 -27.08 4.52 -8.49
CA THR A 235 -26.20 4.23 -7.34
C THR A 235 -24.97 3.40 -7.74
N ASN A 236 -25.10 2.56 -8.76
CA ASN A 236 -24.02 1.78 -9.33
C ASN A 236 -22.93 2.62 -10.02
N GLN A 237 -23.27 3.71 -10.72
CA GLN A 237 -22.28 4.55 -11.40
C GLN A 237 -21.40 5.32 -10.41
N PHE A 238 -21.97 5.83 -9.33
CA PHE A 238 -21.21 6.49 -8.26
C PHE A 238 -20.25 5.52 -7.55
N VAL A 239 -20.70 4.29 -7.31
CA VAL A 239 -19.86 3.23 -6.73
C VAL A 239 -18.72 2.85 -7.68
N ILE A 240 -18.99 2.75 -8.99
CA ILE A 240 -17.97 2.49 -10.01
C ILE A 240 -16.92 3.61 -10.04
N ASP A 241 -17.33 4.87 -9.96
CA ASP A 241 -16.41 6.02 -9.99
C ASP A 241 -15.50 6.08 -8.75
N ILE A 242 -16.01 5.68 -7.58
CA ILE A 242 -15.23 5.56 -6.34
C ILE A 242 -14.19 4.44 -6.46
N ILE A 243 -14.58 3.28 -7.00
CA ILE A 243 -13.68 2.13 -7.19
C ILE A 243 -12.57 2.48 -8.19
N ASN A 244 -12.90 3.17 -9.27
CA ASN A 244 -11.93 3.60 -10.27
C ASN A 244 -10.95 4.67 -9.74
N SER A 245 -11.41 5.52 -8.82
CA SER A 245 -10.57 6.55 -8.18
C SER A 245 -9.73 6.00 -7.03
N THR A 246 -10.04 4.79 -6.55
CA THR A 246 -9.40 4.15 -5.39
C THR A 246 -9.20 2.64 -5.66
N PRO A 247 -8.13 2.25 -6.38
CA PRO A 247 -7.95 0.87 -6.85
C PRO A 247 -7.86 -0.15 -5.71
N GLU A 248 -7.48 0.27 -4.51
CA GLU A 248 -7.43 -0.53 -3.27
C GLU A 248 -8.81 -1.10 -2.85
N LEU A 249 -9.91 -0.48 -3.31
CA LEU A 249 -11.28 -0.90 -2.99
C LEU A 249 -11.86 -1.96 -3.94
N ALA A 250 -11.18 -2.28 -5.04
CA ALA A 250 -11.66 -3.23 -6.05
C ALA A 250 -11.91 -4.65 -5.48
N HIS A 251 -11.18 -5.03 -4.43
CA HIS A 251 -11.27 -6.34 -3.78
C HIS A 251 -12.58 -6.58 -3.02
N PHE A 252 -13.34 -5.53 -2.67
CA PHE A 252 -14.56 -5.65 -1.87
C PHE A 252 -15.86 -5.77 -2.69
N ASN A 253 -15.81 -5.51 -4.00
CA ASN A 253 -17.02 -5.47 -4.84
C ASN A 253 -17.54 -6.86 -5.27
N GLY A 254 -16.79 -7.93 -4.97
CA GLY A 254 -17.17 -9.32 -5.29
C GLY A 254 -18.19 -9.95 -4.34
N CYS A 255 -18.52 -9.31 -3.20
CA CYS A 255 -19.31 -9.94 -2.14
C CYS A 255 -20.80 -9.56 -2.12
N VAL A 256 -21.26 -8.65 -2.99
CA VAL A 256 -22.65 -8.13 -2.95
C VAL A 256 -23.61 -8.82 -3.94
N ASN A 257 -23.11 -9.55 -4.95
CA ASN A 257 -23.96 -10.20 -5.96
C ASN A 257 -24.33 -11.67 -5.66
N ALA A 258 -24.10 -12.15 -4.44
CA ALA A 258 -24.50 -13.48 -4.00
C ALA A 258 -25.53 -13.39 -2.87
N ARG A 259 -26.68 -12.77 -3.15
CA ARG A 259 -27.96 -12.94 -2.42
C ARG A 259 -29.01 -12.05 -3.09
N TYR A 260 -29.66 -12.60 -4.11
CA TYR A 260 -31.11 -12.58 -4.34
C TYR A 260 -31.43 -13.50 -5.51
#